data_AF-A0ABD3MHE7-F1
#
_entry.id   AF-A0ABD3MHE7-F1
#
_cell.length_a   1.000
_cell.length_b   1.000
_cell.length_c   1.000
_cell.angle_alpha   90.00
_cell.angle_beta   90.00
_cell.angle_gamma   90.00
#
_symmetry.space_group_name_H-M   'P 1'
#
loop_
_entity.id
_entity.type
_entity.pdbx_description
1 polymer ?
#
loop_
_entity_poly.entity_id
_entity_poly.type
_entity_poly.pdbx_seq_one_letter_code
_entity_poly.pdbx_strand_id
1 'polypeptide(L)'
;MQSILTLLLFAVSGAHALSSLSSSSYSRSNDALLSRLQTIQTKLLLSIGRIPGTAMPSEWAASGAKLGLALEVEFTNEKCQYEMSKERLLRGDVMMGNNFMLVEPLNEPSFISSNGVEMVKVLPGAYGCQMQEIESRRYAFRFFLDFPEGAQRNDVILPAERLYFLSSCWLIDDDGSTLDRARRRREGLDNSLQQISRDIDDLERQQQNSSSSMGGFFQKISMFRQSVELIERRDKLRAQLDELDQKYPLDSRRIIRGPNNIMFAKEGYIAVKRLRGAMGTREQYHWVGTFTYDEFFEDEED
;
A
#
# COMPACT_ATOMS: atom_id res chain seq x y z
N MET A 1 4.45 3.01 -23.47
CA MET A 1 5.13 2.44 -22.29
C MET A 1 5.55 3.57 -21.34
N GLN A 2 4.57 4.17 -20.67
CA GLN A 2 4.76 5.12 -19.57
C GLN A 2 3.68 4.75 -18.56
N SER A 3 4.02 3.88 -17.60
CA SER A 3 3.14 3.59 -16.47
C SER A 3 3.29 4.72 -15.47
N ILE A 4 2.18 5.41 -15.30
CA ILE A 4 1.96 6.55 -14.41
C ILE A 4 2.25 6.10 -12.97
N LEU A 5 3.26 6.71 -12.36
CA LEU A 5 3.54 6.62 -10.94
C LEU A 5 2.51 7.50 -10.22
N THR A 6 1.37 6.93 -9.85
CA THR A 6 0.34 7.63 -9.09
C THR A 6 0.89 7.90 -7.68
N LEU A 7 1.34 9.14 -7.46
CA LEU A 7 1.67 9.67 -6.14
C LEU A 7 0.42 9.59 -5.24
N LEU A 8 0.39 8.63 -4.32
CA LEU A 8 -0.55 8.61 -3.19
C LEU A 8 -0.11 9.69 -2.17
N LEU A 9 -0.46 10.93 -2.48
CA LEU A 9 -0.43 12.05 -1.54
C LEU A 9 -1.66 11.89 -0.62
N PHE A 10 -1.49 11.22 0.52
CA PHE A 10 -2.48 11.32 1.59
C PHE A 10 -2.39 12.72 2.21
N ALA A 11 -3.12 13.67 1.64
CA ALA A 11 -3.52 14.87 2.34
C ALA A 11 -4.60 14.46 3.36
N VAL A 12 -4.23 14.42 4.64
CA VAL A 12 -5.22 14.40 5.73
C VAL A 12 -5.93 15.75 5.69
N SER A 13 -7.10 15.79 5.06
CA SER A 13 -7.99 16.95 5.06
C SER A 13 -9.37 16.50 5.50
N GLY A 14 -9.83 17.08 6.61
CA GLY A 14 -10.96 16.59 7.39
C GLY A 14 -12.31 16.67 6.69
N ALA A 15 -13.14 15.68 6.99
CA ALA A 15 -14.58 15.77 6.87
C ALA A 15 -15.16 15.65 8.29
N HIS A 16 -15.57 16.79 8.85
CA HIS A 16 -16.45 16.81 10.00
C HIS A 16 -17.90 16.65 9.55
N ALA A 17 -18.68 16.04 10.45
CA ALA A 17 -20.13 15.84 10.46
C ALA A 17 -20.60 14.48 9.90
N LEU A 18 -21.21 13.70 10.82
CA LEU A 18 -21.83 12.37 10.71
C LEU A 18 -20.97 11.16 11.17
N SER A 19 -20.48 11.17 12.41
CA SER A 19 -19.84 9.98 13.02
C SER A 19 -20.07 9.90 14.54
N SER A 20 -21.27 9.53 14.98
CA SER A 20 -21.52 9.16 16.39
C SER A 20 -22.11 7.77 16.60
N LEU A 21 -22.37 7.01 15.51
CA LEU A 21 -22.93 5.66 15.59
C LEU A 21 -21.99 4.55 15.07
N SER A 22 -20.79 4.88 14.59
CA SER A 22 -19.87 3.91 13.97
C SER A 22 -18.67 3.53 14.84
N SER A 23 -18.40 4.22 15.95
CA SER A 23 -17.15 4.08 16.71
C SER A 23 -16.97 2.71 17.36
N SER A 24 -18.04 2.06 17.84
CA SER A 24 -17.98 0.74 18.48
C SER A 24 -17.74 -0.40 17.49
N SER A 25 -18.19 -0.25 16.24
CA SER A 25 -17.96 -1.23 15.17
C SER A 25 -16.52 -1.18 14.65
N TYR A 26 -15.94 0.03 14.56
CA TYR A 26 -14.55 0.20 14.12
C TYR A 26 -13.54 -0.36 15.13
N SER A 27 -13.75 -0.16 16.44
CA SER A 27 -12.82 -0.68 17.46
C SER A 27 -12.78 -2.21 17.45
N ARG A 28 -13.95 -2.87 17.39
CA ARG A 28 -14.05 -4.34 17.33
C ARG A 28 -13.38 -4.93 16.09
N SER A 29 -13.44 -4.23 14.96
CA SER A 29 -12.84 -4.69 13.71
C SER A 29 -11.31 -4.68 13.75
N ASN A 30 -10.71 -3.66 14.39
CA ASN A 30 -9.26 -3.62 14.55
C ASN A 30 -8.75 -4.71 15.49
N ASP A 31 -9.47 -4.97 16.59
CA ASP A 31 -9.11 -6.03 17.54
C ASP A 31 -9.08 -7.41 16.85
N ALA A 32 -10.03 -7.67 15.95
CA ALA A 32 -10.10 -8.92 15.19
C ALA A 32 -8.92 -9.10 14.20
N LEU A 33 -8.43 -8.01 13.59
CA LEU A 33 -7.23 -8.09 12.75
C LEU A 33 -5.98 -8.24 13.62
N LEU A 34 -5.84 -7.43 14.68
CA LEU A 34 -4.69 -7.50 15.57
C LEU A 34 -4.53 -8.89 16.16
N SER A 35 -5.62 -9.54 16.58
CA SER A 35 -5.57 -10.92 17.08
C SER A 35 -5.11 -11.95 16.06
N ARG A 36 -5.33 -11.70 14.76
CA ARG A 36 -4.88 -12.58 13.67
C ARG A 36 -3.46 -12.27 13.19
N LEU A 37 -2.95 -11.08 13.50
CA LEU A 37 -1.57 -10.68 13.22
C LEU A 37 -0.58 -11.18 14.28
N GLN A 38 -1.08 -11.54 15.45
CA GLN A 38 -0.26 -12.09 16.52
C GLN A 38 0.46 -13.36 16.07
N THR A 39 1.69 -13.51 16.56
CA THR A 39 2.62 -14.63 16.33
C THR A 39 2.99 -14.85 14.87
N ILE A 40 2.68 -13.89 13.98
CA ILE A 40 3.14 -13.96 12.59
C ILE A 40 4.63 -13.64 12.57
N GLN A 41 5.41 -14.60 12.08
CA GLN A 41 6.80 -14.40 11.76
C GLN A 41 6.98 -14.26 10.24
N THR A 42 7.83 -13.33 9.83
CA THR A 42 8.06 -13.08 8.42
C THR A 42 9.44 -12.51 8.14
N LYS A 43 9.96 -12.85 6.98
CA LYS A 43 11.18 -12.29 6.43
C LYS A 43 10.85 -11.15 5.48
N LEU A 44 11.39 -9.98 5.79
CA LEU A 44 11.26 -8.75 5.02
C LEU A 44 12.55 -8.48 4.24
N LEU A 45 12.44 -8.26 2.93
CA LEU A 45 13.55 -7.75 2.12
C LEU A 45 13.44 -6.23 2.04
N LEU A 46 14.32 -5.54 2.74
CA LEU A 46 14.40 -4.08 2.75
C LEU A 46 15.27 -3.62 1.58
N SER A 47 14.83 -2.59 0.89
CA SER A 47 15.54 -1.92 -0.20
C SER A 47 15.63 -0.43 0.12
N ILE A 48 16.66 -0.03 0.87
CA ILE A 48 16.93 1.37 1.23
C ILE A 48 17.63 2.06 0.07
N GLY A 49 17.18 3.26 -0.28
CA GLY A 49 17.74 4.04 -1.37
C GLY A 49 16.73 5.04 -1.94
N ARG A 50 17.15 5.78 -2.98
CA ARG A 50 16.32 6.83 -3.55
C ARG A 50 15.09 6.25 -4.25
N ILE A 51 13.91 6.77 -3.90
CA ILE A 51 12.67 6.48 -4.60
C ILE A 51 12.36 7.66 -5.55
N PRO A 52 12.33 7.43 -6.88
CA PRO A 52 11.98 8.47 -7.84
C PRO A 52 10.62 9.13 -7.54
N GLY A 53 10.53 10.46 -7.67
CA GLY A 53 9.28 11.20 -7.45
C GLY A 53 8.96 11.52 -5.98
N THR A 54 9.88 11.23 -5.05
CA THR A 54 9.71 11.55 -3.62
C THR A 54 10.46 12.83 -3.22
N ALA A 55 10.15 13.37 -2.03
CA ALA A 55 10.77 14.57 -1.46
C ALA A 55 12.19 14.34 -0.89
N MET A 56 12.85 13.25 -1.26
CA MET A 56 14.23 12.96 -0.83
C MET A 56 15.21 13.99 -1.42
N PRO A 57 16.26 14.36 -0.67
CA PRO A 57 17.33 15.20 -1.21
C PRO A 57 17.99 14.57 -2.44
N SER A 58 18.42 15.40 -3.38
CA SER A 58 18.98 14.96 -4.68
C SER A 58 20.28 14.17 -4.56
N GLU A 59 21.04 14.43 -3.50
CA GLU A 59 22.35 13.90 -3.19
C GLU A 59 22.31 12.53 -2.50
N TRP A 60 21.14 12.13 -1.96
CA TRP A 60 21.02 10.87 -1.24
C TRP A 60 20.79 9.71 -2.19
N ALA A 61 21.66 8.68 -2.12
CA ALA A 61 21.65 7.54 -3.05
C ALA A 61 21.59 7.98 -4.53
N ALA A 62 22.32 9.05 -4.87
CA ALA A 62 22.35 9.67 -6.19
C ALA A 62 22.88 8.72 -7.28
N SER A 63 23.70 7.74 -6.91
CA SER A 63 24.22 6.69 -7.81
C SER A 63 23.14 5.73 -8.31
N GLY A 64 21.96 5.71 -7.67
CA GLY A 64 20.94 4.69 -7.89
C GLY A 64 21.22 3.37 -7.20
N ALA A 65 22.30 3.26 -6.41
CA ALA A 65 22.56 2.11 -5.57
C ALA A 65 21.45 1.94 -4.50
N LYS A 66 21.32 0.69 -4.03
CA LYS A 66 20.39 0.32 -2.97
C LYS A 66 21.11 -0.50 -1.91
N LEU A 67 20.76 -0.27 -0.66
CA LEU A 67 21.16 -1.10 0.46
C LEU A 67 20.04 -2.13 0.71
N GLY A 68 20.34 -3.38 0.35
CA GLY A 68 19.48 -4.54 0.59
C GLY A 68 19.75 -5.16 1.95
N LEU A 69 18.71 -5.38 2.76
CA LEU A 69 18.80 -6.05 4.05
C LEU A 69 17.69 -7.10 4.16
N ALA A 70 18.01 -8.30 4.63
CA ALA A 70 17.02 -9.34 4.94
C ALA A 70 16.77 -9.36 6.44
N LEU A 71 15.60 -8.85 6.85
CA LEU A 71 15.21 -8.67 8.24
C LEU A 71 14.06 -9.62 8.56
N GLU A 72 14.23 -10.46 9.57
CA GLU A 72 13.19 -11.34 10.10
C GLU A 72 12.54 -10.66 11.31
N VAL A 73 11.21 -10.70 11.37
CA VAL A 73 10.44 -10.06 12.44
C VAL A 73 9.31 -10.95 12.91
N GLU A 74 8.96 -10.81 14.18
CA GLU A 74 7.75 -11.35 14.77
C GLU A 74 6.80 -10.24 15.21
N PHE A 75 5.53 -10.38 14.83
CA PHE A 75 4.44 -9.54 15.33
C PHE A 75 3.81 -10.20 16.56
N THR A 76 4.27 -9.84 17.76
CA THR A 76 3.90 -10.56 18.99
C THR A 76 2.51 -10.18 19.51
N ASN A 77 2.03 -10.91 20.52
CA ASN A 77 0.82 -10.57 21.28
C ASN A 77 1.10 -9.73 22.54
N GLU A 78 2.32 -9.23 22.70
CA GLU A 78 2.69 -8.39 23.82
C GLU A 78 2.34 -6.93 23.56
N LYS A 79 1.96 -6.21 24.61
CA LYS A 79 1.72 -4.77 24.51
C LYS A 79 3.05 -4.03 24.43
N CYS A 80 3.15 -3.07 23.52
CA CYS A 80 4.35 -2.24 23.44
C CYS A 80 4.49 -1.33 24.68
N GLN A 81 5.71 -0.85 24.90
CA GLN A 81 6.02 0.07 26.00
C GLN A 81 5.26 1.40 25.87
N TYR A 82 5.00 2.07 26.99
CA TYR A 82 4.21 3.32 27.01
C TYR A 82 4.77 4.40 26.07
N GLU A 83 6.08 4.56 25.97
CA GLU A 83 6.70 5.56 25.08
C GLU A 83 6.47 5.24 23.60
N MET A 84 6.55 3.96 23.21
CA MET A 84 6.23 3.50 21.86
C MET A 84 4.77 3.79 21.50
N SER A 85 3.87 3.72 22.50
CA SER A 85 2.45 3.97 22.29
C SER A 85 2.09 5.41 21.94
N LYS A 86 3.01 6.37 22.11
CA LYS A 86 2.78 7.79 21.76
C LYS A 86 2.96 8.08 20.27
N GLU A 87 3.39 7.10 19.48
CA GLU A 87 3.67 7.31 18.06
C GLU A 87 2.41 7.64 17.26
N ARG A 88 2.40 8.82 16.62
CA ARG A 88 1.24 9.36 15.92
C ARG A 88 0.95 8.61 14.63
N LEU A 89 1.98 8.09 13.96
CA LEU A 89 1.79 7.33 12.72
C LEU A 89 0.93 6.07 12.95
N LEU A 90 1.10 5.43 14.11
CA LEU A 90 0.34 4.24 14.48
C LEU A 90 -1.09 4.59 14.95
N ARG A 91 -1.27 5.73 15.62
CA ARG A 91 -2.57 6.16 16.20
C ARG A 91 -3.66 6.48 15.18
N GLY A 92 -3.32 6.93 13.97
CA GLY A 92 -4.33 7.40 13.03
C GLY A 92 -5.20 8.51 13.64
N ASP A 93 -6.49 8.54 13.28
CA ASP A 93 -7.45 9.49 13.85
C ASP A 93 -7.77 9.15 15.31
N VAL A 94 -7.95 10.18 16.16
CA VAL A 94 -8.05 10.15 17.64
C VAL A 94 -9.08 9.15 18.20
N MET A 95 -9.93 8.60 17.36
CA MET A 95 -11.04 7.69 17.69
C MET A 95 -10.67 6.20 17.69
N MET A 96 -9.46 5.82 17.32
CA MET A 96 -9.01 4.42 17.25
C MET A 96 -8.06 4.11 18.42
N GLY A 97 -8.42 3.12 19.24
CA GLY A 97 -7.76 2.83 20.52
C GLY A 97 -6.23 2.65 20.45
N ASN A 98 -5.57 2.93 21.59
CA ASN A 98 -4.10 2.91 21.73
C ASN A 98 -3.49 1.49 21.85
N ASN A 99 -4.13 0.46 21.30
CA ASN A 99 -3.66 -0.91 21.42
C ASN A 99 -2.60 -1.20 20.36
N PHE A 100 -1.37 -0.78 20.63
CA PHE A 100 -0.21 -1.18 19.84
C PHE A 100 0.49 -2.36 20.49
N MET A 101 0.88 -3.27 19.61
CA MET A 101 1.51 -4.52 19.97
C MET A 101 3.00 -4.43 19.63
N LEU A 102 3.82 -5.25 20.27
CA LEU A 102 5.27 -5.26 20.08
C LEU A 102 5.64 -5.98 18.78
N VAL A 103 6.59 -5.43 18.03
CA VAL A 103 7.26 -6.15 16.93
C VAL A 103 8.72 -6.35 17.30
N GLU A 104 9.19 -7.59 17.21
CA GLU A 104 10.53 -7.99 17.59
C GLU A 104 11.35 -8.42 16.36
N PRO A 105 12.59 -7.94 16.21
CA PRO A 105 13.50 -8.51 15.22
C PRO A 105 13.97 -9.89 15.68
N LEU A 106 13.87 -10.88 14.79
CA LEU A 106 14.34 -12.25 15.05
C LEU A 106 15.81 -12.44 14.64
N ASN A 107 16.35 -11.51 13.85
CA ASN A 107 17.74 -11.53 13.43
C ASN A 107 18.35 -10.12 13.41
N GLU A 108 19.68 -10.07 13.34
CA GLU A 108 20.43 -8.87 12.97
C GLU A 108 20.73 -8.93 11.46
N PRO A 109 20.08 -8.13 10.60
CA PRO A 109 20.32 -8.15 9.18
C PRO A 109 21.76 -7.74 8.86
N SER A 110 22.32 -8.29 7.79
CA SER A 110 23.69 -7.98 7.37
C SER A 110 23.80 -7.69 5.88
N PHE A 111 24.88 -7.03 5.49
CA PHE A 111 25.23 -6.78 4.10
C PHE A 111 26.74 -6.88 3.87
N ILE A 112 27.13 -7.09 2.61
CA ILE A 112 28.55 -7.16 2.22
C ILE A 112 29.00 -5.78 1.73
N SER A 113 30.03 -5.24 2.39
CA SER A 113 30.72 -4.00 2.03
C SER A 113 32.19 -4.27 1.63
N SER A 114 32.95 -3.21 1.36
CA SER A 114 34.40 -3.29 1.18
C SER A 114 35.15 -3.77 2.44
N ASN A 115 34.54 -3.63 3.62
CA ASN A 115 35.11 -4.00 4.91
C ASN A 115 34.75 -5.44 5.32
N GLY A 116 34.00 -6.17 4.48
CA GLY A 116 33.50 -7.51 4.76
C GLY A 116 32.00 -7.53 5.03
N VAL A 117 31.57 -8.43 5.91
CA VAL A 117 30.17 -8.52 6.34
C VAL A 117 29.93 -7.51 7.45
N GLU A 118 29.01 -6.58 7.24
CA GLU A 118 28.58 -5.59 8.22
C GLU A 118 27.18 -5.97 8.74
N MET A 119 27.06 -6.10 10.07
CA MET A 119 25.81 -6.36 10.76
C MET A 119 25.11 -5.04 11.07
N VAL A 120 23.78 -5.02 11.01
CA VAL A 120 22.96 -3.85 11.32
C VAL A 120 22.13 -4.18 12.55
N LYS A 121 22.40 -3.46 13.64
CA LYS A 121 21.63 -3.61 14.87
C LYS A 121 20.22 -3.08 14.70
N VAL A 122 19.23 -3.88 15.12
CA VAL A 122 17.81 -3.54 15.09
C VAL A 122 17.23 -3.75 16.48
N LEU A 123 16.47 -2.76 16.97
CA LEU A 123 15.78 -2.84 18.24
C LEU A 123 14.27 -3.03 18.02
N PRO A 124 13.58 -3.70 18.98
CA PRO A 124 12.13 -3.86 18.94
C PRO A 124 11.39 -2.53 18.78
N GLY A 125 10.20 -2.61 18.20
CA GLY A 125 9.31 -1.47 18.04
C GLY A 125 7.86 -1.84 18.24
N ALA A 126 6.96 -1.12 17.59
CA ALA A 126 5.53 -1.37 17.74
C ALA A 126 4.81 -1.43 16.39
N TYR A 127 3.74 -2.21 16.35
CA TYR A 127 2.85 -2.32 15.21
C TYR A 127 1.40 -1.98 15.58
N GLY A 128 0.65 -1.56 14.56
CA GLY A 128 -0.76 -1.21 14.66
C GLY A 128 -1.46 -1.26 13.32
N CYS A 129 -2.78 -1.37 13.37
CA CYS A 129 -3.63 -1.42 12.20
C CYS A 129 -4.72 -0.35 12.27
N GLN A 130 -5.04 0.23 11.12
CA GLN A 130 -6.15 1.16 10.99
C GLN A 130 -7.06 0.72 9.85
N MET A 131 -8.31 0.37 10.14
CA MET A 131 -9.32 0.15 9.11
C MET A 131 -9.42 1.37 8.20
N GLN A 132 -9.23 1.17 6.90
CA GLN A 132 -9.39 2.22 5.89
C GLN A 132 -10.73 2.08 5.15
N GLU A 133 -11.18 0.85 4.91
CA GLU A 133 -12.34 0.56 4.08
C GLU A 133 -13.10 -0.65 4.61
N ILE A 134 -14.32 -0.45 5.10
CA ILE A 134 -15.13 -1.51 5.72
C ILE A 134 -15.50 -2.60 4.71
N GLU A 135 -15.94 -2.21 3.51
CA GLU A 135 -16.48 -3.15 2.52
C GLU A 135 -15.45 -4.14 1.99
N SER A 136 -14.19 -3.72 1.86
CA SER A 136 -13.09 -4.59 1.46
C SER A 136 -12.29 -5.14 2.63
N ARG A 137 -12.65 -4.74 3.86
CA ARG A 137 -11.87 -5.00 5.08
C ARG A 137 -10.39 -4.71 4.88
N ARG A 138 -10.09 -3.58 4.23
CA ARG A 138 -8.72 -3.12 3.99
C ARG A 138 -8.25 -2.31 5.20
N TYR A 139 -7.08 -2.67 5.69
CA TYR A 139 -6.42 -1.98 6.79
C TYR A 139 -5.09 -1.40 6.32
N ALA A 140 -4.76 -0.21 6.83
CA ALA A 140 -3.40 0.28 6.83
C ALA A 140 -2.63 -0.47 7.92
N PHE A 141 -1.64 -1.25 7.51
CA PHE A 141 -0.73 -1.93 8.42
C PHE A 141 0.52 -1.10 8.59
N ARG A 142 0.84 -0.73 9.83
CA ARG A 142 1.96 0.15 10.14
C ARG A 142 2.75 -0.40 11.30
N PHE A 143 4.06 -0.34 11.20
CA PHE A 143 4.96 -0.65 12.30
C PHE A 143 6.20 0.21 12.23
N PHE A 144 7.00 0.20 13.28
CA PHE A 144 8.31 0.80 13.27
C PHE A 144 9.32 -0.10 13.97
N LEU A 145 10.59 0.09 13.64
CA LEU A 145 11.74 -0.51 14.30
C LEU A 145 12.82 0.56 14.46
N ASP A 146 13.64 0.43 15.50
CA ASP A 146 14.69 1.40 15.80
C ASP A 146 16.05 0.87 15.31
N PHE A 147 16.76 1.66 14.51
CA PHE A 147 18.08 1.34 13.96
C PHE A 147 19.12 2.27 14.58
N PRO A 148 19.59 1.99 15.82
CA PRO A 148 20.36 2.96 16.61
C PRO A 148 21.71 3.36 15.99
N GLU A 149 22.29 2.49 15.17
CA GLU A 149 23.62 2.69 14.57
C GLU A 149 23.54 3.08 13.08
N GLY A 150 22.39 2.88 12.45
CA GLY A 150 22.23 3.03 11.00
C GLY A 150 23.12 2.05 10.22
N ALA A 151 23.35 2.36 8.95
CA ALA A 151 24.31 1.64 8.10
C ALA A 151 24.67 2.48 6.88
N GLN A 152 25.80 2.19 6.23
CA GLN A 152 26.18 2.87 4.99
C GLN A 152 26.77 1.90 3.99
N ARG A 153 26.33 2.00 2.73
CA ARG A 153 26.95 1.29 1.60
C ARG A 153 27.01 2.22 0.40
N ASN A 154 28.22 2.50 -0.07
CA ASN A 154 28.47 3.50 -1.10
C ASN A 154 27.90 4.87 -0.67
N ASP A 155 27.03 5.48 -1.49
CA ASP A 155 26.31 6.73 -1.24
C ASP A 155 24.90 6.52 -0.66
N VAL A 156 24.55 5.28 -0.30
CA VAL A 156 23.30 4.94 0.38
C VAL A 156 23.54 4.90 1.87
N ILE A 157 22.77 5.69 2.62
CA ILE A 157 22.82 5.75 4.08
C ILE A 157 21.49 5.26 4.61
N LEU A 158 21.50 4.24 5.45
CA LEU A 158 20.44 3.92 6.38
C LEU A 158 20.63 4.79 7.62
N PRO A 159 19.71 5.71 7.92
CA PRO A 159 19.90 6.64 9.03
C PRO A 159 19.80 5.92 10.38
N ALA A 160 20.60 6.41 11.34
CA ALA A 160 20.65 5.92 12.70
C ALA A 160 19.45 6.41 13.54
N GLU A 161 18.25 5.95 13.17
CA GLU A 161 16.99 6.41 13.75
C GLU A 161 15.87 5.37 13.61
N ARG A 162 14.65 5.77 13.99
CA ARG A 162 13.43 5.00 13.79
C ARG A 162 13.04 4.95 12.32
N LEU A 163 12.81 3.75 11.81
CA LEU A 163 12.18 3.55 10.49
C LEU A 163 10.73 3.13 10.66
N TYR A 164 9.88 3.71 9.84
CA TYR A 164 8.45 3.43 9.78
C TYR A 164 8.13 2.62 8.55
N PHE A 165 7.42 1.51 8.72
CA PHE A 165 7.00 0.61 7.68
C PHE A 165 5.50 0.80 7.44
N LEU A 166 5.14 1.04 6.19
CA LEU A 166 3.77 1.31 5.77
C LEU A 166 3.36 0.30 4.70
N SER A 167 2.32 -0.48 4.99
CA SER A 167 1.73 -1.44 4.08
C SER A 167 0.20 -1.44 4.18
N SER A 168 -0.43 -2.27 3.38
CA SER A 168 -1.85 -2.58 3.46
C SER A 168 -2.05 -4.07 3.65
N CYS A 169 -3.05 -4.43 4.44
CA CYS A 169 -3.49 -5.82 4.56
C CYS A 169 -5.01 -5.91 4.47
N TRP A 170 -5.48 -7.10 4.15
CA TRP A 170 -6.91 -7.41 3.99
C TRP A 170 -7.24 -8.64 4.81
N LEU A 171 -8.36 -8.55 5.52
CA LEU A 171 -8.92 -9.70 6.21
C LEU A 171 -9.84 -10.47 5.27
N ILE A 172 -9.49 -11.70 4.94
CA ILE A 172 -10.33 -12.56 4.10
C ILE A 172 -11.35 -13.29 4.99
N ASP A 173 -12.59 -13.33 4.53
CA ASP A 173 -13.60 -14.24 5.06
C ASP A 173 -13.17 -15.69 4.84
N ASP A 174 -13.51 -16.57 5.77
CA ASP A 174 -13.13 -17.99 5.69
C ASP A 174 -13.73 -18.68 4.44
N ASP A 175 -14.86 -18.17 3.94
CA ASP A 175 -15.52 -18.63 2.71
C ASP A 175 -15.06 -17.91 1.44
N GLY A 176 -14.21 -16.88 1.54
CA GLY A 176 -13.72 -16.09 0.42
C GLY A 176 -14.80 -15.29 -0.34
N SER A 177 -16.04 -15.24 0.16
CA SER A 177 -17.21 -14.74 -0.57
C SER A 177 -17.09 -13.29 -1.02
N THR A 178 -16.47 -12.44 -0.19
CA THR A 178 -16.20 -11.03 -0.50
C THR A 178 -15.26 -10.88 -1.71
N LEU A 179 -14.18 -11.66 -1.77
CA LEU A 179 -13.23 -11.62 -2.89
C LEU A 179 -13.84 -12.19 -4.16
N ASP A 180 -14.63 -13.26 -4.05
CA ASP A 180 -15.29 -13.86 -5.22
C ASP A 180 -16.34 -12.93 -5.82
N ARG A 181 -17.08 -12.20 -4.98
CA ARG A 181 -18.00 -11.14 -5.47
C ARG A 181 -17.23 -10.04 -6.20
N ALA A 182 -16.09 -9.60 -5.66
CA ALA A 182 -15.26 -8.59 -6.28
C ALA A 182 -14.67 -9.08 -7.62
N ARG A 183 -14.20 -10.33 -7.71
CA ARG A 183 -13.74 -10.95 -8.97
C ARG A 183 -14.82 -10.99 -10.03
N ARG A 184 -16.03 -11.46 -9.70
CA ARG A 184 -17.16 -11.48 -10.65
C ARG A 184 -17.51 -10.08 -11.14
N ARG A 185 -17.47 -9.08 -10.25
CA ARG A 185 -17.68 -7.67 -10.63
C ARG A 185 -16.60 -7.18 -11.58
N ARG A 186 -15.33 -7.50 -11.31
CA ARG A 186 -14.20 -7.17 -12.18
C ARG A 186 -14.36 -7.77 -13.57
N GLU A 187 -14.64 -9.08 -13.64
CA GLU A 187 -14.89 -9.79 -14.90
C GLU A 187 -16.05 -9.15 -15.69
N GLY A 188 -17.13 -8.75 -15.01
CA GLY A 188 -18.24 -8.04 -15.62
C GLY A 188 -17.85 -6.68 -16.22
N LEU A 189 -16.99 -5.92 -15.53
CA LEU A 189 -16.45 -4.65 -16.02
C LEU A 189 -15.51 -4.87 -17.21
N ASP A 190 -14.61 -5.86 -17.15
CA ASP A 190 -13.69 -6.21 -18.23
C ASP A 190 -14.45 -6.63 -19.49
N ASN A 191 -15.47 -7.49 -19.36
CA ASN A 191 -16.33 -7.88 -20.47
C ASN A 191 -17.06 -6.68 -21.09
N SER A 192 -17.53 -5.75 -20.26
CA SER A 192 -18.19 -4.52 -20.73
C SER A 192 -17.21 -3.59 -21.47
N LEU A 193 -15.96 -3.47 -20.99
CA LEU A 193 -14.90 -2.71 -21.65
C LEU A 193 -14.52 -3.31 -23.01
N GLN A 194 -14.43 -4.63 -23.09
CA GLN A 194 -14.18 -5.33 -24.36
C GLN A 194 -15.32 -5.09 -25.35
N GLN A 195 -16.57 -5.15 -24.90
CA GLN A 195 -17.72 -4.88 -25.76
C GLN A 195 -17.71 -3.44 -26.30
N ILE A 196 -17.51 -2.44 -25.43
CA ILE A 196 -17.44 -1.05 -25.88
C ILE A 196 -16.27 -0.81 -26.83
N SER A 197 -15.14 -1.47 -26.61
CA SER A 197 -13.99 -1.36 -27.52
C SER A 197 -14.35 -1.88 -28.91
N ARG A 198 -15.08 -3.00 -29.01
CA ARG A 198 -15.60 -3.51 -30.29
C ARG A 198 -16.61 -2.54 -30.92
N ASP A 199 -17.52 -1.98 -30.13
CA ASP A 199 -18.53 -1.04 -30.64
C ASP A 199 -17.88 0.24 -31.20
N ILE A 200 -16.81 0.73 -30.58
CA ILE A 200 -16.00 1.86 -31.09
C ILE A 200 -15.34 1.47 -32.41
N ASP A 201 -14.66 0.32 -32.48
CA ASP A 201 -14.00 -0.16 -33.70
C ASP A 201 -15.00 -0.32 -34.87
N ASP A 202 -16.21 -0.82 -34.58
CA ASP A 202 -17.27 -0.99 -35.58
C ASP A 202 -17.84 0.35 -36.07
N LEU A 203 -18.02 1.34 -35.19
CA LEU A 203 -18.42 2.70 -35.57
C LEU A 203 -17.36 3.38 -36.44
N GLU A 204 -16.07 3.21 -36.13
CA GLU A 204 -14.97 3.76 -36.93
C GLU A 204 -14.94 3.15 -38.34
N ARG A 205 -15.15 1.83 -38.46
CA ARG A 205 -15.28 1.14 -39.76
C ARG A 205 -16.48 1.64 -40.56
N GLN A 206 -17.62 1.84 -39.91
CA GLN A 206 -18.81 2.40 -40.57
C GLN A 206 -18.56 3.83 -41.05
N GLN A 207 -17.84 4.65 -40.27
CA GLN A 207 -17.50 6.03 -40.65
C GLN A 207 -16.61 6.06 -41.91
N GLN A 208 -15.64 5.17 -42.02
CA GLN A 208 -14.77 5.06 -43.20
C GLN A 208 -15.56 4.66 -44.45
N ASN A 209 -16.49 3.70 -44.32
CA ASN A 209 -17.31 3.20 -45.42
C ASN A 209 -18.40 4.19 -45.90
N SER A 210 -18.79 5.17 -45.08
CA SER A 210 -19.91 6.10 -45.36
C SER A 210 -19.50 7.42 -46.02
N SER A 211 -18.27 7.54 -46.52
CA SER A 211 -17.65 8.81 -46.94
C SER A 211 -18.14 9.38 -48.29
N SER A 212 -19.08 8.71 -49.00
CA SER A 212 -19.44 8.99 -50.40
C SER A 212 -20.83 9.59 -50.66
N SER A 213 -21.62 10.02 -49.67
CA SER A 213 -22.97 10.60 -49.89
C SER A 213 -23.18 12.00 -49.30
N MET A 214 -23.75 12.90 -50.13
CA MET A 214 -24.01 14.33 -49.87
C MET A 214 -25.09 14.58 -48.79
N GLY A 215 -25.84 13.55 -48.37
CA GLY A 215 -26.73 13.58 -47.20
C GLY A 215 -26.02 13.34 -45.85
N GLY A 216 -24.70 13.14 -45.86
CA GLY A 216 -23.92 12.61 -44.74
C GLY A 216 -23.59 13.56 -43.59
N PHE A 217 -23.95 14.84 -43.61
CA PHE A 217 -23.58 15.76 -42.51
C PHE A 217 -24.33 15.48 -41.21
N PHE A 218 -25.65 15.28 -41.28
CA PHE A 218 -26.46 14.90 -40.11
C PHE A 218 -26.09 13.51 -39.58
N GLN A 219 -25.79 12.56 -40.49
CA GLN A 219 -25.33 11.21 -40.12
C GLN A 219 -23.95 11.25 -39.43
N LYS A 220 -23.02 12.08 -39.92
CA LYS A 220 -21.70 12.28 -39.28
C LYS A 220 -21.82 12.88 -37.87
N ILE A 221 -22.72 13.84 -37.65
CA ILE A 221 -22.96 14.42 -36.30
C ILE A 221 -23.55 13.37 -35.35
N SER A 222 -24.51 12.56 -35.82
CA SER A 222 -25.11 11.48 -35.03
C SER A 222 -24.05 10.45 -34.62
N MET A 223 -23.22 10.01 -35.56
CA MET A 223 -22.13 9.06 -35.31
C MET A 223 -21.08 9.64 -34.37
N PHE A 224 -20.75 10.93 -34.50
CA PHE A 224 -19.83 11.59 -33.58
C PHE A 224 -20.38 11.61 -32.15
N ARG A 225 -21.66 11.94 -31.94
CA ARG A 225 -22.29 11.90 -30.61
C ARG A 225 -22.24 10.49 -30.01
N GLN A 226 -22.54 9.47 -30.80
CA GLN A 226 -22.44 8.07 -30.38
C GLN A 226 -21.00 7.69 -30.00
N SER A 227 -20.00 8.11 -30.78
CA SER A 227 -18.59 7.84 -30.45
C SER A 227 -18.16 8.51 -29.14
N VAL A 228 -18.60 9.75 -28.90
CA VAL A 228 -18.30 10.47 -27.66
C VAL A 228 -18.93 9.76 -26.46
N GLU A 229 -20.19 9.33 -26.58
CA GLU A 229 -20.89 8.59 -25.53
C GLU A 229 -20.19 7.26 -25.19
N LEU A 230 -19.74 6.50 -26.19
CA LEU A 230 -19.00 5.25 -25.95
C LEU A 230 -17.65 5.49 -25.30
N ILE A 231 -16.92 6.55 -25.69
CA ILE A 231 -15.65 6.92 -25.07
C ILE A 231 -15.86 7.30 -23.60
N GLU A 232 -16.86 8.13 -23.30
CA GLU A 232 -17.19 8.50 -21.92
C GLU A 232 -17.56 7.27 -21.08
N ARG A 233 -18.36 6.36 -21.64
CA ARG A 233 -18.72 5.11 -20.96
C ARG A 233 -17.52 4.21 -20.72
N ARG A 234 -16.60 4.09 -21.68
CA ARG A 234 -15.34 3.34 -21.52
C ARG A 234 -14.49 3.92 -20.41
N ASP A 235 -14.34 5.24 -20.36
CA ASP A 235 -13.52 5.90 -19.36
C ASP A 235 -14.14 5.77 -17.95
N LYS A 236 -15.47 5.82 -17.84
CA LYS A 236 -16.19 5.51 -16.60
C LYS A 236 -15.98 4.08 -16.13
N LEU A 237 -16.05 3.10 -17.04
CA LEU A 237 -15.81 1.69 -16.68
C LEU A 237 -14.35 1.46 -16.25
N ARG A 238 -13.38 2.11 -16.91
CA ARG A 238 -11.97 2.08 -16.49
C ARG A 238 -11.79 2.65 -15.08
N ALA A 239 -12.39 3.80 -14.79
CA ALA A 239 -12.35 4.37 -13.45
C ALA A 239 -12.94 3.42 -12.39
N GLN A 240 -14.04 2.73 -12.70
CA GLN A 240 -14.62 1.72 -11.82
C GLN A 240 -13.72 0.49 -11.63
N LEU A 241 -13.01 0.07 -12.68
CA LEU A 241 -12.06 -1.02 -12.63
C LEU A 241 -10.85 -0.66 -11.75
N ASP A 242 -10.30 0.55 -11.96
CA ASP A 242 -9.19 1.08 -11.17
C ASP A 242 -9.56 1.23 -9.69
N GLU A 243 -10.77 1.72 -9.41
CA GLU A 243 -11.31 1.79 -8.04
C GLU A 243 -11.40 0.40 -7.39
N LEU A 244 -11.88 -0.59 -8.14
CA LEU A 244 -12.03 -1.96 -7.66
C LEU A 244 -10.67 -2.61 -7.37
N ASP A 245 -9.71 -2.45 -8.26
CA ASP A 245 -8.34 -2.97 -8.10
C ASP A 245 -7.55 -2.25 -7.00
N GLN A 246 -7.90 -0.99 -6.68
CA GLN A 246 -7.35 -0.29 -5.51
C GLN A 246 -7.99 -0.77 -4.20
N LYS A 247 -9.28 -1.10 -4.23
CA LYS A 247 -10.06 -1.44 -3.04
C LYS A 247 -9.86 -2.88 -2.59
N TYR A 248 -9.79 -3.83 -3.53
CA TYR A 248 -9.72 -5.27 -3.28
C TYR A 248 -8.37 -5.87 -3.71
N PRO A 249 -7.87 -6.89 -3.01
CA PRO A 249 -6.63 -7.57 -3.33
C PRO A 249 -6.85 -8.59 -4.47
N LEU A 250 -7.16 -8.10 -5.68
CA LEU A 250 -7.49 -8.96 -6.82
C LEU A 250 -6.27 -9.36 -7.66
N ASP A 251 -5.22 -8.54 -7.68
CA ASP A 251 -4.00 -8.81 -8.45
C ASP A 251 -3.00 -9.66 -7.64
N SER A 252 -2.89 -10.93 -8.02
CA SER A 252 -1.96 -11.89 -7.39
C SER A 252 -0.49 -11.49 -7.45
N ARG A 253 -0.11 -10.57 -8.34
CA ARG A 253 1.28 -10.08 -8.45
C ARG A 253 1.64 -9.07 -7.37
N ARG A 254 0.63 -8.37 -6.84
CA ARG A 254 0.78 -7.25 -5.89
C ARG A 254 0.47 -7.64 -4.45
N ILE A 255 0.07 -8.88 -4.22
CA ILE A 255 -0.37 -9.39 -2.93
C ILE A 255 0.35 -10.69 -2.61
N ILE A 256 0.51 -10.96 -1.32
CA ILE A 256 1.01 -12.23 -0.79
C ILE A 256 -0.01 -12.75 0.23
N ARG A 257 -0.23 -14.06 0.24
CA ARG A 257 -1.06 -14.70 1.26
C ARG A 257 -0.19 -14.91 2.49
N GLY A 258 -0.60 -14.35 3.61
CA GLY A 258 -0.01 -14.65 4.90
C GLY A 258 -0.87 -15.65 5.67
N PRO A 259 -0.44 -15.99 6.89
CA PRO A 259 -1.20 -16.86 7.79
C PRO A 259 -2.50 -16.20 8.27
N ASN A 260 -3.32 -16.97 8.98
CA ASN A 260 -4.54 -16.48 9.66
C ASN A 260 -5.57 -15.78 8.76
N ASN A 261 -5.67 -16.21 7.50
CA ASN A 261 -6.57 -15.64 6.48
C ASN A 261 -6.34 -14.13 6.25
N ILE A 262 -5.08 -13.70 6.28
CA ILE A 262 -4.66 -12.33 5.96
C ILE A 262 -3.97 -12.30 4.60
N MET A 263 -4.30 -11.31 3.77
CA MET A 263 -3.50 -10.95 2.61
C MET A 263 -2.72 -9.68 2.91
N PHE A 264 -1.46 -9.65 2.50
CA PHE A 264 -0.62 -8.46 2.59
C PHE A 264 -0.34 -7.90 1.20
N ALA A 265 -0.17 -6.59 1.11
CA ALA A 265 0.44 -5.99 -0.06
C ALA A 265 1.88 -6.51 -0.13
N LYS A 266 2.27 -7.04 -1.29
CA LYS A 266 3.58 -7.67 -1.49
C LYS A 266 4.73 -6.68 -1.24
N GLU A 267 4.51 -5.41 -1.59
CA GLU A 267 5.46 -4.32 -1.39
C GLU A 267 4.85 -3.25 -0.47
N GLY A 268 5.67 -2.73 0.44
CA GLY A 268 5.37 -1.60 1.31
C GLY A 268 6.48 -0.54 1.26
N TYR A 269 6.25 0.58 1.95
CA TYR A 269 7.17 1.72 1.99
C TYR A 269 7.87 1.82 3.34
N ILE A 270 9.13 2.23 3.32
CA ILE A 270 9.91 2.57 4.49
C ILE A 270 10.03 4.10 4.52
N ALA A 271 9.79 4.70 5.68
CA ALA A 271 9.86 6.14 5.87
C ALA A 271 10.60 6.52 7.15
N VAL A 272 11.07 7.76 7.19
CA VAL A 272 11.64 8.41 8.37
C VAL A 272 10.86 9.66 8.70
N LYS A 273 10.79 9.97 10.00
CA LYS A 273 10.07 11.14 10.50
C LYS A 273 10.99 12.36 10.50
N ARG A 274 10.48 13.47 9.98
CA ARG A 274 11.17 14.76 9.92
C ARG A 274 10.25 15.83 10.48
N LEU A 275 10.80 16.76 11.24
CA LEU A 275 10.07 17.92 11.72
C LEU A 275 10.29 19.09 10.75
N ARG A 276 9.21 19.69 10.26
CA ARG A 276 9.22 20.90 9.43
C ARG A 276 8.29 21.98 10.02
N GLY A 277 8.48 23.21 9.57
CA GLY A 277 7.71 24.39 10.01
C GLY A 277 8.41 25.20 11.10
N ALA A 278 7.90 26.41 11.38
CA ALA A 278 8.40 27.25 12.46
C ALA A 278 8.31 26.47 13.79
N MET A 279 9.45 26.36 14.48
CA MET A 279 9.62 25.57 15.71
C MET A 279 9.36 24.05 15.59
N GLY A 280 9.39 23.46 14.38
CA GLY A 280 9.29 22.00 14.22
C GLY A 280 7.91 21.41 14.56
N THR A 281 6.86 22.21 14.44
CA THR A 281 5.49 21.83 14.85
C THR A 281 4.80 20.83 13.92
N ARG A 282 5.31 20.61 12.70
CA ARG A 282 4.69 19.72 11.72
C ARG A 282 5.57 18.51 11.42
N GLU A 283 5.04 17.33 11.72
CA GLU A 283 5.64 16.05 11.33
C GLU A 283 5.45 15.81 9.83
N GLN A 284 6.51 15.38 9.17
CA GLN A 284 6.51 14.91 7.78
C GLN A 284 7.22 13.56 7.71
N TYR A 285 6.69 12.63 6.91
CA TYR A 285 7.29 11.32 6.69
C TYR A 285 7.94 11.32 5.30
N HIS A 286 9.24 11.08 5.26
CA HIS A 286 10.02 11.03 4.02
C HIS A 286 10.26 9.57 3.69
N TRP A 287 9.94 9.13 2.48
CA TRP A 287 10.21 7.76 2.07
C TRP A 287 11.71 7.56 1.88
N VAL A 288 12.23 6.41 2.33
CA VAL A 288 13.66 6.09 2.33
C VAL A 288 13.98 4.75 1.68
N GLY A 289 12.95 4.01 1.30
CA GLY A 289 13.08 2.70 0.69
C GLY A 289 11.73 2.00 0.59
N THR A 290 11.77 0.79 0.07
CA THR A 290 10.62 -0.13 0.05
C THR A 290 10.99 -1.41 0.76
N PHE A 291 10.00 -2.19 1.15
CA PHE A 291 10.20 -3.53 1.64
C PHE A 291 9.24 -4.50 0.96
N THR A 292 9.64 -5.76 0.85
CA THR A 292 8.76 -6.82 0.37
C THR A 292 8.73 -7.98 1.36
N TYR A 293 7.58 -8.61 1.51
CA TYR A 293 7.46 -9.88 2.21
C TYR A 293 8.07 -10.98 1.33
N ASP A 294 9.09 -11.67 1.85
CA ASP A 294 9.75 -12.80 1.21
C ASP A 294 9.00 -14.10 1.53
N GLU A 295 8.87 -14.36 2.82
CA GLU A 295 8.38 -15.63 3.38
C GLU A 295 7.67 -15.38 4.72
N PHE A 296 6.66 -16.20 4.99
CA PHE A 296 6.05 -16.36 6.31
C PHE A 296 6.43 -17.73 6.83
N PHE A 297 6.85 -17.80 8.09
CA PHE A 297 7.29 -19.03 8.72
C PHE A 297 6.72 -19.11 10.14
N GLU A 298 6.80 -20.30 10.71
CA GLU A 298 6.47 -20.57 12.11
C GLU A 298 7.72 -21.23 12.70
N ASP A 299 8.28 -20.67 13.76
CA ASP A 299 9.31 -21.34 14.53
C ASP A 299 8.71 -22.65 15.06
N GLU A 300 9.27 -23.79 14.63
CA GLU A 300 8.98 -25.07 15.28
C GLU A 300 9.55 -24.97 16.71
N GLU A 301 8.68 -24.75 17.70
CA GLU A 301 9.07 -24.82 19.11
C GLU A 301 9.62 -26.23 19.40
N ASP A 302 10.95 -26.35 19.50
CA ASP A 302 11.68 -27.54 19.98
C ASP A 302 11.46 -27.80 21.48
#